data_AF-A0A2T9ZDM8-F1
#
_entry.id   AF-A0A2T9ZDM8-F1
#
_cell.length_a   1.000
_cell.length_b   1.000
_cell.length_c   1.000
_cell.angle_alpha   90.00
_cell.angle_beta   90.00
_cell.angle_gamma   90.00
#
_symmetry.space_group_name_H-M   'P 1'
#
loop_
_entity.id
_entity.type
_entity.pdbx_description
1 polymer ?
#
loop_
_entity_poly.entity_id
_entity_poly.type
_entity_poly.pdbx_seq_one_letter_code
_entity_poly.pdbx_strand_id
1 'polypeptide(L)'
;MQSGFARMAQKYQNVVFGEIDLDSKMKATASIQKDQLPVVQIDEIIAAEPKDVEAKLAKYINYTTKLDIKSASVHSDLQSYIIKSQLECLNYSKENPLESIITENDSYLESDVDEQLLISIAFNQPVKLYGIKIIPAKDKVGNAPKSIKLYSNARNLGFSDAESIDATDSIELDSSYYNDPDIIKLRYVRFQNTNTLSIFIENNIDDDDVTIVNQIVFIGTPVESNDFSVVTKKTE
;
A
#
# COMPACT_ATOMS: atom_id res chain seq x y z
N MET A 1 15.99 8.03 37.90
CA MET A 1 14.62 7.48 37.72
C MET A 1 14.36 7.43 36.23
N GLN A 2 14.28 6.24 35.62
CA GLN A 2 13.83 6.13 34.23
C GLN A 2 12.36 6.60 34.20
N SER A 3 12.07 7.69 33.49
CA SER A 3 10.74 8.28 33.47
C SER A 3 9.75 7.30 32.83
N GLY A 4 8.52 7.27 33.36
CA GLY A 4 7.46 6.35 32.91
C GLY A 4 7.16 6.44 31.40
N PHE A 5 7.52 7.55 30.76
CA PHE A 5 7.33 7.81 29.33
C PHE A 5 8.23 6.98 28.41
N ALA A 6 9.43 6.57 28.86
CA ALA A 6 10.31 5.71 28.04
C ALA A 6 9.66 4.35 27.73
N ARG A 7 8.90 3.80 28.68
CA ARG A 7 8.15 2.56 28.52
C ARG A 7 6.92 2.75 27.62
N MET A 8 6.32 3.94 27.65
CA MET A 8 5.20 4.29 26.78
C MET A 8 5.64 4.50 25.33
N ALA A 9 6.79 5.14 25.10
CA ALA A 9 7.37 5.31 23.76
C ALA A 9 7.66 3.96 23.07
N GLN A 10 8.06 2.94 23.82
CA GLN A 10 8.22 1.58 23.29
C GLN A 10 6.89 0.91 22.93
N LYS A 11 5.82 1.19 23.70
CA LYS A 11 4.49 0.61 23.50
C LYS A 11 3.70 1.30 22.38
N TYR A 12 3.92 2.59 22.17
CA TYR A 12 3.20 3.42 21.22
C TYR A 12 4.18 4.01 20.19
N GLN A 13 4.63 3.17 19.25
CA GLN A 13 5.67 3.53 18.27
C GLN A 13 5.27 4.65 17.31
N ASN A 14 3.97 4.92 17.18
CA ASN A 14 3.40 5.99 16.36
C ASN A 14 3.20 7.31 17.12
N VAL A 15 3.68 7.41 18.37
CA VAL A 15 3.49 8.56 19.26
C VAL A 15 4.84 9.09 19.71
N VAL A 16 5.09 10.38 19.47
CA VAL A 16 6.30 11.05 19.96
C VAL A 16 6.01 11.67 21.33
N PHE A 17 6.77 11.28 22.34
CA PHE A 17 6.68 11.83 23.70
C PHE A 17 7.75 12.90 23.90
N GLY A 18 7.37 14.06 24.45
CA GLY A 18 8.30 15.12 24.84
C GLY A 18 8.10 15.49 26.31
N GLU A 19 9.18 15.54 27.08
CA GLU A 19 9.18 16.07 28.44
C GLU A 19 9.57 17.55 28.41
N ILE A 20 8.81 18.40 29.09
CA ILE A 20 9.06 19.84 29.18
C ILE A 20 9.21 20.21 30.66
N ASP A 21 10.36 20.79 31.01
CA ASP A 21 10.65 21.24 32.37
C ASP A 21 9.92 22.55 32.69
N LEU A 22 9.06 22.51 33.70
CA LEU A 22 8.10 23.57 34.05
C LEU A 22 8.74 24.83 34.65
N ASP A 23 10.01 24.78 35.08
CA ASP A 23 10.74 25.97 35.56
C ASP A 23 11.28 26.85 34.42
N SER A 24 11.20 26.39 33.17
CA SER A 24 11.54 27.16 31.98
C SER A 24 10.30 27.67 31.25
N LYS A 25 9.40 28.33 31.97
CA LYS A 25 8.30 29.13 31.40
C LYS A 25 8.88 30.26 30.54
N MET A 26 9.12 30.01 29.24
CA MET A 26 9.02 30.96 28.11
C MET A 26 9.50 30.45 26.73
N LYS A 27 9.87 29.17 26.54
CA LYS A 27 10.32 28.67 25.21
C LYS A 27 9.68 27.36 24.72
N ALA A 28 8.60 26.90 25.33
CA ALA A 28 7.96 25.63 24.98
C ALA A 28 6.96 25.71 23.79
N THR A 29 7.06 26.72 22.93
CA THR A 29 6.35 26.73 21.63
C THR A 29 7.32 26.70 20.43
N ALA A 30 8.63 26.59 20.69
CA ALA A 30 9.68 26.86 19.70
C ALA A 30 10.58 25.66 19.35
N SER A 31 10.40 24.48 19.94
CA SER A 31 11.30 23.33 19.70
C SER A 31 10.71 22.19 18.89
N ILE A 32 9.39 22.18 18.67
CA ILE A 32 8.83 21.43 17.54
C ILE A 32 9.07 22.35 16.35
N GLN A 33 9.92 21.97 15.40
CA GLN A 33 10.16 22.75 14.19
C GLN A 33 8.81 23.03 13.51
N LYS A 34 8.25 24.22 13.76
CA LYS A 34 6.92 24.65 13.28
C LYS A 34 6.87 24.90 11.78
N ASP A 35 8.01 24.80 11.10
CA ASP A 35 8.17 25.22 9.70
C ASP A 35 7.89 24.13 8.66
N GLN A 36 7.46 22.92 9.04
CA GLN A 36 7.18 21.89 8.01
C GLN A 36 5.85 21.12 8.13
N LEU A 37 5.05 21.27 9.19
CA LEU A 37 3.74 20.60 9.28
C LEU A 37 2.73 21.42 10.11
N PRO A 38 1.43 21.46 9.74
CA PRO A 38 0.41 22.10 10.57
C PRO A 38 0.19 21.28 11.85
N VAL A 39 0.70 21.78 12.98
CA VAL A 39 0.46 21.17 14.30
C VAL A 39 -0.80 21.78 14.90
N VAL A 40 -1.81 20.95 15.15
CA VAL A 40 -3.02 21.32 15.90
C VAL A 40 -2.88 20.78 17.32
N GLN A 41 -2.95 21.65 18.33
CA GLN A 41 -3.01 21.23 19.72
C GLN A 41 -4.44 20.73 20.02
N ILE A 42 -4.57 19.46 20.40
CA ILE A 42 -5.88 18.80 20.57
C ILE A 42 -6.30 18.74 22.05
N ASP A 43 -5.33 18.66 22.99
CA ASP A 43 -5.62 18.55 24.42
C ASP A 43 -4.38 18.98 25.24
N GLU A 44 -4.58 19.34 26.51
CA GLU A 44 -3.51 19.66 27.47
C GLU A 44 -3.78 18.92 28.77
N ILE A 45 -2.75 18.30 29.35
CA ILE A 45 -2.87 17.55 30.61
C ILE A 45 -1.80 18.06 31.58
N ILE A 46 -2.25 18.57 32.73
CA ILE A 46 -1.38 19.10 33.78
C ILE A 46 -1.46 18.16 34.98
N ALA A 47 -0.30 17.68 35.46
CA ALA A 47 -0.14 16.86 36.66
C ALA A 47 -0.93 15.54 36.70
N ALA A 48 -0.83 14.72 35.65
CA ALA A 48 -1.47 13.40 35.57
C ALA A 48 -0.57 12.27 36.10
N GLU A 49 -1.18 11.27 36.75
CA GLU A 49 -0.52 9.98 36.97
C GLU A 49 -0.34 9.27 35.62
N PRO A 50 0.69 8.42 35.44
CA PRO A 50 0.95 7.74 34.17
C PRO A 50 -0.27 7.00 33.59
N LYS A 51 -1.18 6.51 34.44
CA LYS A 51 -2.40 5.80 34.01
C LYS A 51 -3.39 6.71 33.27
N ASP A 52 -3.48 7.98 33.65
CA ASP A 52 -4.41 8.92 33.03
C ASP A 52 -3.95 9.32 31.62
N VAL A 53 -2.62 9.41 31.43
CA VAL A 53 -1.99 9.61 30.12
C VAL A 53 -2.27 8.42 29.20
N GLU A 54 -2.11 7.17 29.69
CA GLU A 54 -2.40 5.97 28.90
C GLU A 54 -3.88 5.86 28.50
N ALA A 55 -4.80 6.17 29.41
CA ALA A 55 -6.24 6.10 29.13
C ALA A 55 -6.66 7.08 28.03
N LYS A 56 -6.16 8.31 28.07
CA LYS A 56 -6.41 9.29 27.00
C LYS A 56 -5.70 8.93 25.70
N LEU A 57 -4.46 8.44 25.77
CA LEU A 57 -3.73 8.00 24.57
C LEU A 57 -4.47 6.86 23.87
N ALA A 58 -4.96 5.88 24.61
CA ALA A 58 -5.79 4.80 24.09
C ALA A 58 -7.07 5.34 23.42
N LYS A 59 -7.71 6.36 24.00
CA LYS A 59 -8.89 7.01 23.42
C LYS A 59 -8.58 7.66 22.05
N TYR A 60 -7.48 8.39 21.94
CA TYR A 60 -7.10 9.05 20.68
C TYR A 60 -6.57 8.06 19.64
N ILE A 61 -5.82 7.04 20.04
CA ILE A 61 -5.42 5.94 19.14
C ILE A 61 -6.66 5.22 18.60
N ASN A 62 -7.61 4.88 19.47
CA ASN A 62 -8.86 4.24 19.03
C ASN A 62 -9.70 5.14 18.13
N TYR A 63 -9.65 6.46 18.33
CA TYR A 63 -10.29 7.44 17.46
C TYR A 63 -9.59 7.52 16.09
N THR A 64 -8.26 7.50 16.03
CA THR A 64 -7.50 7.42 14.76
C THR A 64 -7.74 6.11 14.02
N THR A 65 -7.84 4.98 14.74
CA THR A 65 -8.19 3.68 14.16
C THR A 65 -9.62 3.67 13.60
N LYS A 66 -10.56 4.35 14.27
CA LYS A 66 -11.94 4.53 13.77
C LYS A 66 -12.07 5.50 12.60
N LEU A 67 -11.10 6.41 12.43
CA LEU A 67 -11.06 7.37 11.32
C LEU A 67 -10.20 6.90 10.14
N ASP A 68 -9.69 5.66 10.16
CA ASP A 68 -8.76 5.12 9.15
C ASP A 68 -7.52 6.00 8.90
N ILE A 69 -7.15 6.86 9.86
CA ILE A 69 -5.88 7.58 9.83
C ILE A 69 -4.82 6.61 10.35
N LYS A 70 -4.49 5.63 9.51
CA LYS A 70 -3.33 4.76 9.68
C LYS A 70 -2.10 5.66 9.74
N SER A 71 -1.26 5.48 10.76
CA SER A 71 0.06 6.11 10.92
C SER A 71 0.67 6.42 9.55
N ALA A 72 0.97 7.70 9.26
CA ALA A 72 1.45 8.21 7.98
C ALA A 72 2.29 7.16 7.24
N SER A 73 1.60 6.34 6.45
CA SER A 73 2.22 5.27 5.72
C SER A 73 2.97 5.98 4.61
N VAL A 74 4.30 5.83 4.57
CA VAL A 74 5.12 6.37 3.47
C VAL A 74 4.54 5.92 2.13
N HIS A 75 3.84 4.79 2.09
CA HIS A 75 3.21 4.23 0.90
C HIS A 75 1.69 4.41 0.93
N SER A 76 1.12 4.91 -0.16
CA SER A 76 -0.31 5.08 -0.38
C SER A 76 -0.82 4.11 -1.45
N ASP A 77 -2.13 4.09 -1.64
CA ASP A 77 -2.74 3.48 -2.81
C ASP A 77 -2.27 4.18 -4.11
N LEU A 78 -2.08 3.40 -5.17
CA LEU A 78 -1.59 3.86 -6.48
C LEU A 78 -2.64 3.77 -7.61
N GLN A 79 -3.91 3.47 -7.31
CA GLN A 79 -4.94 3.27 -8.34
C GLN A 79 -5.16 4.50 -9.22
N SER A 80 -4.99 5.70 -8.66
CA SER A 80 -5.11 6.97 -9.40
C SER A 80 -4.00 7.19 -10.44
N TYR A 81 -2.89 6.46 -10.33
CA TYR A 81 -1.80 6.50 -11.30
C TYR A 81 -1.97 5.51 -12.44
N ILE A 82 -2.94 4.60 -12.39
CA ILE A 82 -3.15 3.61 -13.46
C ILE A 82 -3.82 4.27 -14.68
N ILE A 83 -3.24 4.05 -15.86
CA ILE A 83 -3.82 4.45 -17.14
C ILE A 83 -4.82 3.39 -17.58
N LYS A 84 -6.11 3.59 -17.23
CA LYS A 84 -7.18 2.63 -17.54
C LYS A 84 -7.28 2.25 -19.02
N SER A 85 -7.00 3.19 -19.92
CA SER A 85 -7.05 2.96 -21.38
C SER A 85 -5.90 2.10 -21.92
N GLN A 86 -4.88 1.81 -21.11
CA GLN A 86 -3.76 0.91 -21.43
C GLN A 86 -3.79 -0.36 -20.58
N LEU A 87 -4.91 -0.61 -19.90
CA LEU A 87 -5.11 -1.87 -19.19
C LEU A 87 -5.37 -2.96 -20.22
N GLU A 88 -4.55 -4.00 -20.19
CA GLU A 88 -4.66 -5.14 -21.10
C GLU A 88 -4.70 -6.42 -20.29
N CYS A 89 -5.44 -7.41 -20.77
CA CYS A 89 -5.46 -8.73 -20.17
C CYS A 89 -5.57 -9.79 -21.26
N LEU A 90 -4.82 -10.88 -21.12
CA LEU A 90 -4.94 -12.07 -21.95
C LEU A 90 -5.69 -13.17 -21.18
N ASN A 91 -6.43 -13.96 -21.94
CA ASN A 91 -7.24 -15.09 -21.45
C ASN A 91 -8.33 -14.73 -20.44
N TYR A 92 -9.02 -13.58 -20.62
CA TYR A 92 -10.12 -13.18 -19.76
C TYR A 92 -11.47 -13.21 -20.48
N SER A 93 -12.51 -13.58 -19.74
CA SER A 93 -13.89 -13.54 -20.21
C SER A 93 -14.37 -12.09 -20.34
N LYS A 94 -15.00 -11.79 -21.48
CA LYS A 94 -15.51 -10.44 -21.80
C LYS A 94 -16.88 -10.14 -21.18
N GLU A 95 -17.40 -11.03 -20.33
CA GLU A 95 -18.67 -10.82 -19.63
C GLU A 95 -18.59 -9.65 -18.64
N ASN A 96 -17.43 -9.43 -18.03
CA ASN A 96 -17.18 -8.35 -17.10
C ASN A 96 -16.18 -7.32 -17.66
N PRO A 97 -16.30 -6.03 -17.32
CA PRO A 97 -15.32 -5.02 -17.68
C PRO A 97 -13.96 -5.32 -17.07
N LEU A 98 -12.89 -5.14 -17.86
CA LEU A 98 -11.53 -5.37 -17.39
C LEU A 98 -11.15 -4.40 -16.26
N GLU A 99 -11.73 -3.20 -16.26
CA GLU A 99 -11.48 -2.17 -15.26
C GLU A 99 -11.96 -2.54 -13.84
N SER A 100 -12.75 -3.61 -13.70
CA SER A 100 -13.16 -4.13 -12.40
C SER A 100 -11.96 -4.53 -11.55
N ILE A 101 -10.88 -5.02 -12.16
CA ILE A 101 -9.69 -5.45 -11.41
C ILE A 101 -8.94 -4.30 -10.71
N ILE A 102 -9.17 -3.05 -11.11
CA ILE A 102 -8.52 -1.86 -10.54
C ILE A 102 -9.49 -0.93 -9.81
N THR A 103 -10.78 -1.29 -9.78
CA THR A 103 -11.84 -0.47 -9.19
C THR A 103 -12.53 -1.26 -8.09
N GLU A 104 -12.77 -0.65 -6.94
CA GLU A 104 -13.55 -1.29 -5.89
C GLU A 104 -15.01 -1.41 -6.32
N ASN A 105 -15.43 -2.64 -6.65
CA ASN A 105 -16.80 -2.96 -7.05
C ASN A 105 -17.11 -4.44 -6.78
N ASP A 106 -18.35 -4.86 -7.02
CA ASP A 106 -18.78 -6.26 -6.86
C ASP A 106 -18.58 -7.11 -8.15
N SER A 107 -17.97 -6.55 -9.20
CA SER A 107 -17.64 -7.26 -10.45
C SER A 107 -16.25 -7.89 -10.36
N TYR A 108 -15.96 -8.89 -11.17
CA TYR A 108 -14.70 -9.61 -11.13
C TYR A 108 -14.20 -9.92 -12.54
N LEU A 109 -12.90 -10.12 -12.65
CA LEU A 109 -12.26 -10.70 -13.82
C LEU A 109 -12.26 -12.23 -13.66
N GLU A 110 -12.60 -12.93 -14.73
CA GLU A 110 -12.60 -14.40 -14.80
C GLU A 110 -11.81 -14.82 -16.04
N SER A 111 -11.08 -15.92 -15.96
CA SER A 111 -10.38 -16.49 -17.11
C SER A 111 -11.33 -17.19 -18.09
N ASP A 112 -10.97 -17.26 -19.38
CA ASP A 112 -11.88 -17.73 -20.45
C ASP A 112 -11.61 -19.18 -20.88
N VAL A 113 -10.35 -19.54 -21.11
CA VAL A 113 -9.98 -20.86 -21.68
C VAL A 113 -9.47 -21.83 -20.62
N ASP A 114 -8.64 -21.33 -19.71
CA ASP A 114 -7.96 -22.10 -18.66
C ASP A 114 -7.70 -21.19 -17.45
N GLU A 115 -7.04 -21.69 -16.41
CA GLU A 115 -6.79 -20.98 -15.15
C GLU A 115 -5.78 -19.84 -15.27
N GLN A 116 -5.06 -19.71 -16.39
CA GLN A 116 -3.99 -18.73 -16.53
C GLN A 116 -4.53 -17.34 -16.88
N LEU A 117 -4.00 -16.30 -16.25
CA LEU A 117 -4.32 -14.91 -16.60
C LEU A 117 -3.04 -14.10 -16.75
N LEU A 118 -3.00 -13.24 -17.77
CA LEU A 118 -1.89 -12.30 -17.93
C LEU A 118 -2.42 -10.87 -18.03
N ILE A 119 -2.24 -10.11 -16.94
CA ILE A 119 -2.74 -8.74 -16.80
C ILE A 119 -1.56 -7.77 -16.96
N SER A 120 -1.68 -6.79 -17.84
CA SER A 120 -0.68 -5.74 -18.04
C SER A 120 -1.24 -4.37 -17.66
N ILE A 121 -0.52 -3.69 -16.77
CA ILE A 121 -0.92 -2.43 -16.16
C ILE A 121 0.14 -1.37 -16.46
N ALA A 122 -0.29 -0.21 -16.96
CA ALA A 122 0.57 0.94 -17.15
C ALA A 122 0.24 2.04 -16.15
N PHE A 123 1.29 2.65 -15.58
CA PHE A 123 1.19 3.83 -14.72
C PHE A 123 1.50 5.10 -15.52
N ASN A 124 0.80 6.20 -15.21
CA ASN A 124 0.94 7.50 -15.86
C ASN A 124 2.27 8.20 -15.55
N GLN A 125 2.98 7.74 -14.53
CA GLN A 125 4.34 8.09 -14.19
C GLN A 125 5.00 6.89 -13.50
N PRO A 126 6.34 6.84 -13.42
CA PRO A 126 7.01 5.75 -12.73
C PRO A 126 6.63 5.71 -11.24
N VAL A 127 6.39 4.52 -10.71
CA VAL A 127 6.05 4.29 -9.29
C VAL A 127 7.06 3.37 -8.61
N LYS A 128 7.15 3.49 -7.29
CA LYS A 128 7.85 2.59 -6.38
C LYS A 128 6.84 1.64 -5.74
N LEU A 129 6.78 0.37 -6.20
CA LEU A 129 5.82 -0.59 -5.66
C LEU A 129 6.34 -1.24 -4.37
N TYR A 130 5.70 -0.92 -3.25
CA TYR A 130 5.99 -1.49 -1.94
C TYR A 130 5.28 -2.82 -1.74
N GLY A 131 4.02 -2.90 -2.17
CA GLY A 131 3.19 -4.07 -1.96
C GLY A 131 2.03 -4.13 -2.92
N ILE A 132 1.43 -5.30 -3.02
CA ILE A 132 0.13 -5.49 -3.66
C ILE A 132 -0.83 -6.16 -2.70
N LYS A 133 -2.13 -5.96 -2.88
CA LYS A 133 -3.17 -6.69 -2.18
C LYS A 133 -4.14 -7.25 -3.21
N ILE A 134 -4.50 -8.52 -3.07
CA ILE A 134 -5.41 -9.22 -3.98
C ILE A 134 -6.68 -9.49 -3.21
N ILE A 135 -7.80 -9.05 -3.77
CA ILE A 135 -9.12 -9.21 -3.19
C ILE A 135 -9.84 -10.28 -4.01
N PRO A 136 -10.28 -11.38 -3.37
CA PRO A 136 -11.00 -12.45 -4.06
C PRO A 136 -12.44 -12.01 -4.34
N ALA A 137 -13.08 -12.63 -5.33
CA ALA A 137 -14.52 -12.50 -5.48
C ALA A 137 -15.24 -13.17 -4.31
N LYS A 138 -16.30 -12.52 -3.81
CA LYS A 138 -17.13 -13.05 -2.71
C LYS A 138 -17.61 -14.46 -3.08
N ASP A 139 -17.53 -15.36 -2.11
CA ASP A 139 -17.96 -16.77 -2.23
C ASP A 139 -17.20 -17.61 -3.28
N LYS A 140 -16.12 -17.07 -3.89
CA LYS A 140 -15.31 -17.74 -4.92
C LYS A 140 -13.82 -17.81 -4.54
N VAL A 141 -13.52 -18.04 -3.27
CA VAL A 141 -12.14 -18.08 -2.76
C VAL A 141 -11.32 -19.23 -3.36
N GLY A 142 -11.95 -20.35 -3.70
CA GLY A 142 -11.28 -21.48 -4.35
C GLY A 142 -10.66 -21.12 -5.72
N ASN A 143 -11.34 -20.24 -6.47
CA ASN A 143 -10.88 -19.74 -7.77
C ASN A 143 -9.90 -18.56 -7.64
N ALA A 144 -9.56 -18.13 -6.42
CA ALA A 144 -8.65 -17.01 -6.25
C ALA A 144 -7.20 -17.41 -6.64
N PRO A 145 -6.35 -16.46 -7.07
CA PRO A 145 -4.97 -16.75 -7.49
C PRO A 145 -4.13 -17.45 -6.42
N LYS A 146 -3.27 -18.38 -6.82
CA LYS A 146 -2.33 -19.06 -5.91
C LYS A 146 -0.89 -18.69 -6.25
N SER A 147 -0.43 -19.05 -7.44
CA SER A 147 0.93 -18.76 -7.90
C SER A 147 0.91 -17.55 -8.83
N ILE A 148 1.65 -16.50 -8.46
CA ILE A 148 1.65 -15.21 -9.16
C ILE A 148 3.07 -14.78 -9.46
N LYS A 149 3.35 -14.44 -10.71
CA LYS A 149 4.62 -13.89 -11.17
C LYS A 149 4.45 -12.44 -11.62
N LEU A 150 5.35 -11.58 -11.16
CA LEU A 150 5.35 -10.15 -11.42
C LEU A 150 6.54 -9.77 -12.29
N TYR A 151 6.29 -8.98 -13.33
CA TYR A 151 7.29 -8.50 -14.27
C TYR A 151 7.23 -6.97 -14.36
N SER A 152 8.25 -6.31 -13.82
CA SER A 152 8.38 -4.85 -13.92
C SER A 152 8.99 -4.47 -15.26
N ASN A 153 8.35 -3.53 -15.97
CA ASN A 153 8.79 -2.97 -17.25
C ASN A 153 9.00 -4.00 -18.38
N ALA A 154 8.37 -5.17 -18.30
CA ALA A 154 8.31 -6.10 -19.41
C ALA A 154 7.39 -5.55 -20.51
N ARG A 155 7.81 -5.68 -21.76
CA ARG A 155 7.03 -5.25 -22.93
C ARG A 155 6.58 -6.49 -23.68
N ASN A 156 5.31 -6.49 -24.12
CA ASN A 156 4.74 -7.54 -24.97
C ASN A 156 4.96 -8.95 -24.41
N LEU A 157 4.76 -9.12 -23.10
CA LEU A 157 4.89 -10.42 -22.45
C LEU A 157 3.73 -11.32 -22.91
N GLY A 158 4.02 -12.49 -23.45
CA GLY A 158 3.05 -13.56 -23.66
C GLY A 158 3.20 -14.69 -22.63
N PHE A 159 2.32 -15.68 -22.67
CA PHE A 159 2.36 -16.84 -21.76
C PHE A 159 3.69 -17.62 -21.86
N SER A 160 4.18 -17.88 -23.08
CA SER A 160 5.47 -18.55 -23.29
C SER A 160 6.65 -17.77 -22.71
N ASP A 161 6.59 -16.44 -22.75
CA ASP A 161 7.63 -15.58 -22.18
C ASP A 161 7.53 -15.54 -20.65
N ALA A 162 6.30 -15.49 -20.11
CA ALA A 162 6.04 -15.49 -18.68
C ALA A 162 6.43 -16.82 -18.00
N GLU A 163 6.51 -17.92 -18.74
CA GLU A 163 7.03 -19.20 -18.24
C GLU A 163 8.56 -19.32 -18.31
N SER A 164 9.18 -18.66 -19.30
CA SER A 164 10.61 -18.82 -19.60
C SER A 164 11.51 -17.73 -19.02
N ILE A 165 10.98 -16.52 -18.82
CA ILE A 165 11.71 -15.38 -18.27
C ILE A 165 11.61 -15.39 -16.75
N ASP A 166 12.72 -15.08 -16.08
CA ASP A 166 12.74 -14.90 -14.64
C ASP A 166 11.85 -13.73 -14.20
N ALA A 167 10.88 -14.01 -13.34
CA ALA A 167 10.03 -12.99 -12.75
C ALA A 167 10.82 -12.00 -11.89
N THR A 168 10.40 -10.73 -11.92
CA THR A 168 10.94 -9.70 -11.02
C THR A 168 10.65 -10.09 -9.57
N ASP A 169 9.43 -10.56 -9.33
CA ASP A 169 9.03 -11.20 -8.09
C ASP A 169 8.02 -12.32 -8.31
N SER A 170 7.96 -13.26 -7.36
CA SER A 170 7.01 -14.38 -7.39
C SER A 170 6.37 -14.51 -6.02
N ILE A 171 5.07 -14.75 -6.00
CA ILE A 171 4.24 -14.80 -4.80
C ILE A 171 3.45 -16.11 -4.85
N GLU A 172 3.44 -16.81 -3.72
CA GLU A 172 2.60 -17.97 -3.47
C GLU A 172 1.60 -17.60 -2.38
N LEU A 173 0.32 -17.77 -2.67
CA LEU A 173 -0.79 -17.53 -1.75
C LEU A 173 -1.50 -18.82 -1.42
N ASP A 174 -2.06 -18.87 -0.22
CA ASP A 174 -2.91 -19.97 0.24
C ASP A 174 -4.30 -19.44 0.62
N SER A 175 -5.22 -20.36 0.94
CA SER A 175 -6.58 -20.02 1.35
C SER A 175 -6.63 -19.17 2.64
N SER A 176 -5.56 -19.17 3.45
CA SER A 176 -5.51 -18.39 4.68
C SER A 176 -5.38 -16.89 4.41
N TYR A 177 -4.62 -16.51 3.37
CA TYR A 177 -4.50 -15.13 2.90
C TYR A 177 -5.88 -14.53 2.58
N TYR A 178 -6.75 -15.32 1.95
CA TYR A 178 -8.03 -14.83 1.46
C TYR A 178 -9.10 -14.67 2.53
N ASN A 179 -8.89 -15.18 3.75
CA ASN A 179 -9.80 -14.96 4.88
C ASN A 179 -9.70 -13.53 5.44
N ASP A 180 -8.51 -12.94 5.39
CA ASP A 180 -8.25 -11.55 5.79
C ASP A 180 -7.15 -10.94 4.89
N PRO A 181 -7.51 -10.58 3.63
CA PRO A 181 -6.53 -10.12 2.66
C PRO A 181 -5.82 -8.85 3.12
N ASP A 182 -4.50 -8.92 3.26
CA ASP A 182 -3.64 -7.78 3.59
C ASP A 182 -2.59 -7.53 2.50
N ILE A 183 -1.74 -6.51 2.70
CA ILE A 183 -0.69 -6.11 1.78
C ILE A 183 0.41 -7.17 1.76
N ILE A 184 0.60 -7.79 0.60
CA ILE A 184 1.74 -8.64 0.27
C ILE A 184 2.93 -7.72 -0.03
N LYS A 185 3.95 -7.77 0.82
CA LYS A 185 5.17 -6.98 0.62
C LYS A 185 5.98 -7.56 -0.53
N LEU A 186 6.27 -6.73 -1.52
CA LEU A 186 7.15 -7.09 -2.62
C LEU A 186 8.61 -6.89 -2.20
N ARG A 187 9.53 -7.42 -3.00
CA ARG A 187 10.94 -7.02 -2.97
C ARG A 187 11.09 -5.60 -3.51
N TYR A 188 10.70 -4.61 -2.70
CA TYR A 188 10.67 -3.17 -2.99
C TYR A 188 11.90 -2.67 -3.76
N VAL A 189 13.09 -3.17 -3.44
CA VAL A 189 14.35 -2.83 -4.11
C VAL A 189 14.35 -3.09 -5.63
N ARG A 190 13.53 -4.03 -6.11
CA ARG A 190 13.38 -4.38 -7.53
C ARG A 190 12.31 -3.54 -8.24
N PHE A 191 11.45 -2.87 -7.49
CA PHE A 191 10.32 -2.09 -8.02
C PHE A 191 10.48 -0.59 -7.75
N GLN A 192 11.70 -0.05 -7.74
CA GLN A 192 11.96 1.38 -7.50
C GLN A 192 11.57 2.29 -8.65
N ASN A 193 11.34 1.75 -9.85
CA ASN A 193 11.03 2.52 -11.05
C ASN A 193 10.19 1.68 -12.01
N THR A 194 8.90 1.51 -11.68
CA THR A 194 7.97 0.70 -12.46
C THR A 194 7.03 1.60 -13.26
N ASN A 195 7.12 1.54 -14.59
CA ASN A 195 6.20 2.20 -15.51
C ASN A 195 5.09 1.26 -15.96
N THR A 196 5.43 0.01 -16.24
CA THR A 196 4.47 -1.05 -16.54
C THR A 196 4.70 -2.24 -15.61
N LEU A 197 3.63 -2.92 -15.26
CA LEU A 197 3.65 -4.14 -14.47
C LEU A 197 2.81 -5.19 -15.19
N SER A 198 3.42 -6.31 -15.56
CA SER A 198 2.69 -7.49 -16.01
C SER A 198 2.58 -8.48 -14.85
N ILE A 199 1.38 -8.97 -14.62
CA ILE A 199 1.00 -9.91 -13.56
C ILE A 199 0.54 -11.18 -14.26
N PHE A 200 1.31 -12.23 -14.11
CA PHE A 200 0.96 -13.56 -14.59
C PHE A 200 0.45 -14.40 -13.43
N ILE A 201 -0.77 -14.89 -13.54
CA ILE A 201 -1.36 -15.83 -12.60
C ILE A 201 -1.33 -17.20 -13.27
N GLU A 202 -0.63 -18.14 -12.64
CA GLU A 202 -0.42 -19.48 -13.21
C GLU A 202 -1.55 -20.45 -12.86
N ASN A 203 -2.11 -20.33 -11.66
CA ASN A 203 -3.16 -21.19 -11.15
C ASN A 203 -3.91 -20.53 -9.98
N ASN A 204 -4.93 -21.23 -9.51
CA ASN A 204 -5.78 -20.83 -8.39
C ASN A 204 -5.66 -21.79 -7.19
N ILE A 205 -6.33 -21.44 -6.09
CA ILE A 205 -6.17 -22.10 -4.79
C ILE A 205 -6.60 -23.58 -4.82
N ASP A 206 -7.75 -23.86 -5.42
CA ASP A 206 -8.34 -25.20 -5.45
C ASP A 206 -7.99 -26.00 -6.72
N ASP A 207 -7.06 -25.51 -7.53
CA ASP A 207 -6.65 -26.09 -8.82
C ASP A 207 -7.87 -26.35 -9.76
N ASP A 208 -8.81 -25.40 -9.79
CA ASP A 208 -10.01 -25.38 -10.63
C ASP A 208 -9.68 -24.86 -12.05
N ASP A 209 -10.58 -25.09 -13.00
CA ASP A 209 -10.37 -24.78 -14.44
C ASP A 209 -10.36 -23.26 -14.72
N VAL A 210 -10.87 -22.44 -13.79
CA VAL A 210 -10.98 -20.98 -13.95
C VAL A 210 -10.44 -20.22 -12.75
N THR A 211 -9.77 -19.11 -13.03
CA THR A 211 -9.24 -18.18 -12.02
C THR A 211 -10.05 -16.90 -12.00
N ILE A 212 -10.39 -16.44 -10.80
CA ILE A 212 -11.27 -15.30 -10.58
C ILE A 212 -10.63 -14.29 -9.64
N VAL A 213 -10.60 -13.02 -10.06
CA VAL A 213 -10.00 -11.91 -9.30
C VAL A 213 -11.00 -10.76 -9.25
N ASN A 214 -11.36 -10.30 -8.06
CA ASN A 214 -12.22 -9.13 -7.91
C ASN A 214 -11.43 -7.84 -8.09
N GLN A 215 -10.36 -7.66 -7.32
CA GLN A 215 -9.57 -6.43 -7.36
C GLN A 215 -8.10 -6.69 -6.99
N ILE A 216 -7.19 -5.97 -7.64
CA ILE A 216 -5.78 -5.87 -7.28
C ILE A 216 -5.48 -4.43 -6.88
N VAL A 217 -4.95 -4.27 -5.67
CA VAL A 217 -4.61 -2.97 -5.07
C VAL A 217 -3.10 -2.81 -5.03
N PHE A 218 -2.60 -1.69 -5.57
CA PHE A 218 -1.18 -1.38 -5.65
C PHE A 218 -0.81 -0.37 -4.57
N ILE A 219 0.17 -0.71 -3.74
CA ILE A 219 0.62 0.11 -2.63
C ILE A 219 2.06 0.57 -2.87
N GLY A 220 2.31 1.87 -2.76
CA GLY A 220 3.63 2.41 -3.03
C GLY A 220 3.67 3.93 -3.02
N THR A 221 4.61 4.50 -3.76
CA THR A 221 4.69 5.96 -3.99
C THR A 221 5.01 6.27 -5.44
N PRO A 222 4.57 7.40 -5.98
CA PRO A 222 5.12 7.89 -7.24
C PRO A 222 6.62 8.18 -7.06
N VAL A 223 7.40 7.99 -8.12
CA VAL A 223 8.79 8.47 -8.15
C VAL A 223 8.73 9.99 -8.22
N GLU A 224 9.27 10.66 -7.19
CA GLU A 224 9.37 12.12 -7.19
C GLU A 224 10.13 12.58 -8.44
N SER A 225 9.45 13.36 -9.28
CA SER A 225 10.09 14.12 -10.32
C SER A 225 10.69 15.35 -9.64
N ASN A 226 12.00 15.34 -9.39
CA ASN A 226 12.71 16.54 -8.94
C ASN A 226 12.66 17.58 -10.06
N ASP A 227 11.61 18.39 -10.07
CA ASP A 227 11.51 19.58 -10.88
C ASP A 227 12.47 20.62 -10.27
N PHE A 228 13.71 20.67 -10.76
CA PHE A 228 14.74 21.63 -10.33
C PHE A 228 14.48 23.06 -10.84
N SER A 229 13.22 23.47 -10.95
CA SER A 229 12.80 24.80 -11.44
C SER A 229 12.71 25.86 -10.33
N VAL A 230 13.44 25.69 -9.22
CA VAL A 230 13.73 26.77 -8.27
C VAL A 230 15.25 26.93 -8.11
N VAL A 231 15.90 27.41 -9.16
CA VAL A 231 17.17 28.14 -9.00
C VAL A 231 16.79 29.48 -8.37
N THR A 232 16.95 29.59 -7.06
CA THR A 232 16.88 30.87 -6.35
C THR A 232 17.96 31.77 -6.92
N LYS A 233 17.56 32.79 -7.68
CA LYS A 233 18.41 33.95 -7.95
C LYS A 233 18.82 34.53 -6.59
N LYS A 234 20.08 34.34 -6.19
CA LYS A 234 20.75 35.25 -5.28
C LYS A 234 20.89 36.57 -6.04
N THR A 235 20.04 37.54 -5.71
CA THR A 235 20.30 38.93 -6.05
C THR A 235 21.32 39.45 -5.03
N GLU A 236 22.42 39.97 -5.57
CA GLU A 236 23.50 40.67 -4.86
C GLU A 236 23.02 41.90 -4.09
#